data_AF-A0A8H3D8B2-F1
#
_entry.id   AF-A0A8H3D8B2-F1
#
_cell.length_a   1.000
_cell.length_b   1.000
_cell.length_c   1.000
_cell.angle_alpha   90.00
_cell.angle_beta   90.00
_cell.angle_gamma   90.00
#
_symmetry.space_group_name_H-M   'P 1'
#
loop_
_entity.id
_entity.type
_entity.pdbx_description
1 polymer ?
#
loop_
_entity_poly.entity_id
_entity_poly.type
_entity_poly.pdbx_seq_one_letter_code
_entity_poly.pdbx_strand_id
1 'polypeptide(L)'
;MLALFRIFTLLALSALALAIPTPTKSSTLFNRTVSGAAGANCGKNTFTATEVEAAAAAAASHAAAGSQIGKNKYPHRFNNREGFEFQSNCNPPFLEFPIFNSKVYAGGSPGPDRVFIPRFRVQLINPTGLTGVITHTGASGNGFLQCEAS
;
A
#
# COMPACT_ATOMS: atom_id res chain seq x y z
N MET A 1 17.27 -64.82 55.75
CA MET A 1 17.92 -63.50 55.56
C MET A 1 18.01 -63.27 54.06
N LEU A 2 17.49 -62.22 53.44
CA LEU A 2 16.97 -60.94 53.90
C LEU A 2 16.03 -60.43 52.78
N ALA A 3 14.83 -60.00 53.12
CA ALA A 3 13.95 -59.28 52.20
C ALA A 3 14.49 -57.85 51.96
N LEU A 4 14.37 -57.30 50.75
CA LEU A 4 14.39 -55.85 50.53
C LEU A 4 13.70 -55.47 49.20
N PHE A 5 12.46 -55.00 49.35
CA PHE A 5 11.73 -54.14 48.41
C PHE A 5 12.53 -52.85 48.10
N ARG A 6 12.63 -52.42 46.83
CA ARG A 6 12.72 -51.00 46.36
C ARG A 6 12.24 -50.91 44.89
N ILE A 7 11.00 -50.46 44.63
CA ILE A 7 10.54 -49.08 44.35
C ILE A 7 10.91 -48.57 42.93
N PHE A 8 9.85 -48.50 42.10
CA PHE A 8 9.44 -47.46 41.12
C PHE A 8 10.50 -46.66 40.35
N THR A 9 10.37 -46.64 39.01
CA THR A 9 9.91 -45.43 38.27
C THR A 9 9.69 -45.73 36.78
N LEU A 10 8.45 -45.53 36.32
CA LEU A 10 8.10 -45.42 34.90
C LEU A 10 8.60 -44.07 34.39
N LEU A 11 9.55 -44.05 33.46
CA LEU A 11 9.94 -42.83 32.76
C LEU A 11 9.17 -42.74 31.44
N ALA A 12 7.93 -42.25 31.51
CA ALA A 12 7.18 -41.87 30.32
C ALA A 12 7.76 -40.55 29.79
N LEU A 13 8.50 -40.61 28.67
CA LEU A 13 8.92 -39.43 27.92
C LEU A 13 7.68 -38.85 27.20
N SER A 14 6.99 -37.92 27.84
CA SER A 14 6.00 -37.08 27.16
C SER A 14 6.76 -36.07 26.28
N ALA A 15 6.77 -36.33 24.98
CA ALA A 15 7.20 -35.33 24.01
C ALA A 15 6.16 -34.20 23.97
N LEU A 16 6.39 -33.12 24.72
CA LEU A 16 5.72 -31.85 24.50
C LEU A 16 6.20 -31.31 23.15
N ALA A 17 5.49 -31.66 22.08
CA ALA A 17 5.62 -30.97 20.82
C ALA A 17 5.10 -29.54 21.01
N LEU A 18 6.02 -28.57 21.16
CA LEU A 18 5.66 -27.16 21.00
C LEU A 18 5.23 -26.98 19.54
N ALA A 19 3.92 -26.91 19.30
CA ALA A 19 3.38 -26.44 18.04
C ALA A 19 3.87 -25.00 17.85
N ILE A 20 4.92 -24.82 17.05
CA ILE A 20 5.35 -23.50 16.60
C ILE A 20 4.20 -22.98 15.75
N PRO A 21 3.55 -21.86 16.10
CA PRO A 21 2.55 -21.27 15.22
C PRO A 21 3.22 -20.95 13.90
N THR A 22 2.83 -21.65 12.84
CA THR A 22 3.23 -21.33 11.48
C THR A 22 2.82 -19.88 11.21
N PRO A 23 3.70 -19.03 10.64
CA PRO A 23 3.31 -17.70 10.21
C PRO A 23 2.21 -17.82 9.16
N THR A 24 0.97 -17.59 9.59
CA THR A 24 -0.18 -17.47 8.70
C THR A 24 0.07 -16.23 7.85
N LYS A 25 0.31 -16.42 6.55
CA LYS A 25 0.15 -15.34 5.58
C LYS A 25 -1.31 -14.91 5.66
N SER A 26 -1.57 -13.83 6.40
CA SER A 26 -2.89 -13.21 6.49
C SER A 26 -3.23 -12.64 5.12
N SER A 27 -3.89 -13.44 4.29
CA SER A 27 -4.45 -13.06 2.98
C SER A 27 -5.80 -12.36 3.15
N THR A 28 -5.98 -11.59 4.20
CA THR A 28 -7.08 -10.65 4.28
C THR A 28 -6.67 -9.39 3.52
N LEU A 29 -6.90 -9.44 2.21
CA LEU A 29 -7.00 -8.29 1.30
C LEU A 29 -8.13 -7.37 1.78
N PHE A 30 -7.94 -6.73 2.93
CA PHE A 30 -8.76 -5.59 3.31
C PHE A 30 -8.29 -4.43 2.45
N ASN A 31 -9.22 -3.78 1.74
CA ASN A 31 -9.01 -2.46 1.18
C ASN A 31 -8.41 -1.59 2.28
N ARG A 32 -7.14 -1.27 2.13
CA ARG A 32 -6.43 -0.53 3.14
C ARG A 32 -6.87 0.92 3.08
N THR A 33 -7.62 1.38 4.06
CA THR A 33 -8.01 2.78 4.14
C THR A 33 -6.76 3.65 4.33
N VAL A 34 -6.54 4.56 3.38
CA VAL A 34 -5.65 5.71 3.53
C VAL A 34 -6.54 6.86 3.97
N SER A 35 -6.16 7.63 4.97
CA SER A 35 -6.97 8.74 5.51
C SER A 35 -6.15 10.00 5.74
N GLY A 36 -6.82 11.16 5.68
CA GLY A 36 -6.20 12.47 5.87
C GLY A 36 -5.65 13.10 4.60
N ALA A 37 -6.15 12.71 3.43
CA ALA A 37 -5.80 13.38 2.17
C ALA A 37 -6.49 14.73 2.07
N ALA A 38 -5.82 15.73 1.49
CA ALA A 38 -6.51 16.87 0.92
C ALA A 38 -7.15 16.47 -0.41
N GLY A 39 -8.18 17.20 -0.83
CA GLY A 39 -8.61 17.13 -2.23
C GLY A 39 -7.52 17.69 -3.15
N ALA A 40 -7.71 17.54 -4.46
CA ALA A 40 -6.73 18.00 -5.44
C ALA A 40 -7.38 18.62 -6.68
N ASN A 41 -6.80 19.72 -7.15
CA ASN A 41 -7.13 20.35 -8.42
C ASN A 41 -6.01 20.12 -9.44
N CYS A 42 -6.33 19.35 -10.49
CA CYS A 42 -5.42 18.89 -11.54
C CYS A 42 -5.75 19.55 -12.89
N GLY A 43 -5.96 20.87 -12.88
CA GLY A 43 -6.28 21.67 -14.06
C GLY A 43 -7.75 21.52 -14.48
N LYS A 44 -8.10 20.42 -15.15
CA LYS A 44 -9.48 20.16 -15.61
C LYS A 44 -10.28 19.27 -14.69
N ASN A 45 -9.62 18.52 -13.82
CA ASN A 45 -10.25 17.58 -12.90
C ASN A 45 -10.04 18.06 -11.47
N THR A 46 -11.10 18.00 -10.66
CA THR A 46 -11.06 18.26 -9.23
C THR A 46 -11.43 16.97 -8.51
N PHE A 47 -10.61 16.54 -7.57
CA PHE A 47 -10.80 15.33 -6.78
C PHE A 47 -11.09 15.70 -5.33
N THR A 48 -12.11 15.08 -4.77
CA THR A 48 -12.39 15.14 -3.33
C THR A 48 -11.33 14.39 -2.55
N ALA A 49 -11.15 14.74 -1.27
CA ALA A 49 -10.28 13.99 -0.35
C ALA A 49 -10.58 12.48 -0.38
N THR A 50 -11.85 12.10 -0.39
CA THR A 50 -12.29 10.69 -0.44
C THR A 50 -11.86 9.98 -1.72
N GLU A 51 -11.87 10.65 -2.88
CA GLU A 51 -11.40 10.05 -4.15
C GLU A 51 -9.88 9.85 -4.14
N VAL A 52 -9.14 10.81 -3.57
CA VAL A 52 -7.68 10.68 -3.38
C VAL A 52 -7.34 9.53 -2.44
N GLU A 53 -8.05 9.45 -1.31
CA GLU A 53 -7.93 8.35 -0.34
C GLU A 53 -8.25 6.99 -0.96
N ALA A 54 -9.34 6.89 -1.72
CA ALA A 54 -9.76 5.65 -2.36
C ALA A 54 -8.75 5.16 -3.41
N ALA A 55 -8.20 6.06 -4.23
CA ALA A 55 -7.18 5.72 -5.20
C ALA A 55 -5.86 5.28 -4.52
N ALA A 56 -5.44 5.99 -3.46
CA ALA A 56 -4.25 5.63 -2.70
C ALA A 56 -4.41 4.30 -1.95
N ALA A 57 -5.60 4.04 -1.40
CA ALA A 57 -5.99 2.78 -0.77
C ALA A 57 -5.90 1.60 -1.75
N ALA A 58 -6.39 1.78 -2.98
CA ALA A 58 -6.30 0.78 -4.03
C ALA A 58 -4.84 0.51 -4.43
N ALA A 59 -4.05 1.57 -4.60
CA ALA A 59 -2.61 1.46 -4.88
C ALA A 59 -1.88 0.68 -3.78
N ALA A 60 -2.14 1.01 -2.51
CA ALA A 60 -1.53 0.30 -1.38
C ALA A 60 -1.98 -1.17 -1.33
N SER A 61 -3.25 -1.46 -1.58
CA SER A 61 -3.78 -2.82 -1.57
C SER A 61 -3.12 -3.70 -2.65
N HIS A 62 -3.00 -3.18 -3.88
CA HIS A 62 -2.30 -3.87 -4.96
C HIS A 62 -0.82 -4.08 -4.66
N ALA A 63 -0.13 -3.04 -4.16
CA ALA A 63 1.28 -3.10 -3.83
C ALA A 63 1.57 -4.10 -2.69
N ALA A 64 0.72 -4.14 -1.65
CA ALA A 64 0.83 -5.10 -0.55
C ALA A 64 0.62 -6.54 -1.03
N ALA A 65 -0.28 -6.75 -1.98
CA ALA A 65 -0.54 -8.04 -2.59
C ALA A 65 0.50 -8.45 -3.65
N GLY A 66 1.43 -7.56 -4.02
CA GLY A 66 2.36 -7.80 -5.13
C GLY A 66 1.65 -7.94 -6.48
N SER A 67 0.47 -7.35 -6.63
CA SER A 67 -0.35 -7.41 -7.84
C SER A 67 -0.33 -6.09 -8.61
N GLN A 68 -0.65 -6.14 -9.89
CA GLN A 68 -0.75 -4.98 -10.78
C GLN A 68 -1.93 -5.15 -11.74
N ILE A 69 -2.55 -4.05 -12.15
CA ILE A 69 -3.72 -4.00 -13.04
C ILE A 69 -3.49 -3.07 -14.24
N GLY A 70 -4.21 -3.36 -15.33
CA GLY A 70 -4.13 -2.62 -16.59
C GLY A 70 -2.85 -2.92 -17.38
N LYS A 71 -2.83 -2.47 -18.64
CA LYS A 71 -1.71 -2.71 -19.58
C LYS A 71 -0.39 -2.11 -19.09
N ASN A 72 -0.47 -0.96 -18.41
CA ASN A 72 0.68 -0.25 -17.87
C ASN A 72 1.12 -0.77 -16.48
N LYS A 73 0.42 -1.79 -15.94
CA LYS A 73 0.76 -2.47 -14.68
C LYS A 73 0.78 -1.54 -13.46
N TYR A 74 -0.34 -0.90 -13.16
CA TYR A 74 -0.49 -0.07 -11.95
C TYR A 74 -0.78 -0.91 -10.70
N PRO A 75 -0.29 -0.52 -9.51
CA PRO A 75 0.65 0.55 -9.26
C PRO A 75 2.05 0.16 -9.74
N HIS A 76 2.81 1.15 -10.20
CA HIS A 76 4.21 0.96 -10.59
C HIS A 76 5.06 2.12 -10.09
N ARG A 77 6.37 1.98 -10.23
CA ARG A 77 7.35 2.94 -9.68
C ARG A 77 7.18 4.31 -10.32
N PHE A 78 6.99 5.32 -9.47
CA PHE A 78 7.16 6.72 -9.81
C PHE A 78 8.59 7.16 -9.47
N ASN A 79 9.32 7.66 -10.47
CA ASN A 79 10.74 8.01 -10.32
C ASN A 79 10.99 9.47 -9.94
N ASN A 80 9.96 10.32 -9.95
CA ASN A 80 10.08 11.75 -9.69
C ASN A 80 11.17 12.43 -10.55
N ARG A 81 11.09 12.25 -11.88
CA ARG A 81 12.05 12.87 -12.82
C ARG A 81 11.83 14.37 -12.97
N GLU A 82 10.65 14.82 -12.58
CA GLU A 82 10.18 16.19 -12.52
C GLU A 82 10.86 16.98 -11.38
N GLY A 83 11.42 16.29 -10.38
CA GLY A 83 12.11 16.93 -9.26
C GLY A 83 11.17 17.54 -8.22
N PHE A 84 9.97 16.98 -8.04
CA PHE A 84 9.06 17.44 -6.99
C PHE A 84 9.69 17.25 -5.60
N GLU A 85 9.55 18.25 -4.75
CA GLU A 85 9.96 18.17 -3.37
C GLU A 85 8.81 17.61 -2.52
N PHE A 86 9.12 16.64 -1.68
CA PHE A 86 8.16 16.04 -0.76
C PHE A 86 8.54 16.34 0.68
N GLN A 87 7.56 16.28 1.57
CA GLN A 87 7.80 16.40 3.01
C GLN A 87 8.89 15.41 3.46
N SER A 88 9.72 15.79 4.43
CA SER A 88 10.90 15.01 4.85
C SER A 88 10.59 13.59 5.36
N ASN A 89 9.34 13.34 5.78
CA ASN A 89 8.84 12.03 6.20
C ASN A 89 8.32 11.16 5.03
N CYS A 90 8.28 11.72 3.81
CA CYS A 90 7.92 11.08 2.56
C CYS A 90 9.19 10.76 1.78
N ASN A 91 9.61 9.49 1.82
CA ASN A 91 10.87 9.06 1.22
C ASN A 91 10.62 8.07 0.07
N PRO A 92 11.42 8.14 -1.02
CA PRO A 92 11.35 7.19 -2.11
C PRO A 92 11.71 5.76 -1.64
N PRO A 93 11.33 4.72 -2.39
CA PRO A 93 10.72 4.77 -3.72
C PRO A 93 9.21 4.99 -3.66
N PHE A 94 8.70 5.71 -4.66
CA PHE A 94 7.27 6.00 -4.81
C PHE A 94 6.60 5.04 -5.79
N LEU A 95 5.29 4.88 -5.61
CA LEU A 95 4.40 4.21 -6.55
C LEU A 95 3.35 5.21 -7.05
N GLU A 96 3.02 5.17 -8.33
CA GLU A 96 1.90 5.92 -8.92
C GLU A 96 0.72 5.00 -9.23
N PHE A 97 -0.48 5.55 -9.14
CA PHE A 97 -1.73 4.85 -9.48
C PHE A 97 -2.78 5.83 -10.03
N PRO A 98 -3.59 5.45 -11.05
CA PRO A 98 -4.56 6.35 -11.65
C PRO A 98 -5.68 6.74 -10.68
N ILE A 99 -6.11 8.01 -10.77
CA ILE A 99 -7.25 8.54 -10.03
C ILE A 99 -8.33 9.01 -11.00
N PHE A 100 -9.59 8.83 -10.61
CA PHE A 100 -10.77 9.23 -11.37
C PHE A 100 -11.82 9.80 -10.44
N ASN A 101 -12.69 10.65 -10.99
CA ASN A 101 -13.90 11.05 -10.28
C ASN A 101 -14.87 9.88 -10.16
N SER A 102 -15.44 9.73 -8.97
CA SER A 102 -16.53 8.82 -8.63
C SER A 102 -16.24 7.33 -8.86
N LYS A 103 -14.97 6.93 -9.08
CA LYS A 103 -14.59 5.53 -9.24
C LYS A 103 -13.10 5.28 -8.95
N VAL A 104 -12.80 4.05 -8.57
CA VAL A 104 -11.42 3.53 -8.48
C VAL A 104 -11.03 2.91 -9.82
N TYR A 105 -9.77 3.11 -10.23
CA TYR A 105 -9.25 2.50 -11.45
C TYR A 105 -9.26 0.96 -11.35
N ALA A 106 -9.85 0.31 -12.35
CA ALA A 106 -9.98 -1.14 -12.44
C ALA A 106 -9.36 -1.72 -13.73
N GLY A 107 -8.58 -0.92 -14.47
CA GLY A 107 -8.05 -1.27 -15.79
C GLY A 107 -8.54 -0.34 -16.91
N GLY A 108 -8.05 -0.57 -18.13
CA GLY A 108 -8.33 0.29 -19.29
C GLY A 108 -7.43 1.53 -19.36
N SER A 109 -7.92 2.60 -20.00
CA SER A 109 -7.17 3.85 -20.12
C SER A 109 -7.00 4.52 -18.74
N PRO A 110 -5.77 4.90 -18.33
CA PRO A 110 -5.51 5.44 -17.01
C PRO A 110 -5.85 6.94 -16.88
N GLY A 111 -6.25 7.63 -17.96
CA GLY A 111 -6.39 9.09 -17.93
C GLY A 111 -5.07 9.81 -17.61
N PRO A 112 -5.09 11.13 -17.34
CA PRO A 112 -3.89 11.93 -17.14
C PRO A 112 -3.41 12.01 -15.67
N ASP A 113 -4.26 11.68 -14.69
CA ASP A 113 -4.01 12.00 -13.28
C ASP A 113 -3.58 10.77 -12.47
N ARG A 114 -2.67 10.98 -11.49
CA ARG A 114 -2.16 9.92 -10.61
C ARG A 114 -2.13 10.40 -9.17
N VAL A 115 -2.51 9.52 -8.24
CA VAL A 115 -1.98 9.61 -6.87
C VAL A 115 -0.58 9.00 -6.85
N PHE A 116 0.29 9.46 -5.96
CA PHE A 116 1.51 8.73 -5.63
C PHE A 116 1.61 8.42 -4.14
N ILE A 117 2.24 7.30 -3.80
CA ILE A 117 2.41 6.85 -2.40
C ILE A 117 3.84 6.33 -2.17
N PRO A 118 4.40 6.47 -0.96
CA PRO A 118 5.66 5.82 -0.61
C PRO A 118 5.48 4.31 -0.54
N ARG A 119 6.35 3.55 -1.23
CA ARG A 119 6.27 2.08 -1.28
C ARG A 119 6.32 1.43 0.11
N PHE A 120 7.04 2.02 1.06
CA PHE A 120 7.20 1.46 2.41
C PHE A 120 6.02 1.75 3.34
N ARG A 121 5.19 2.75 3.02
CA ARG A 121 3.97 3.08 3.80
C ARG A 121 2.77 2.22 3.39
N VAL A 122 2.93 1.41 2.34
CA VAL A 122 2.00 0.37 1.89
C VAL A 122 1.64 -0.64 2.99
N GLN A 123 2.39 -0.71 4.11
CA GLN A 123 2.15 -1.63 5.25
C GLN A 123 1.61 -1.00 6.56
N LEU A 124 1.40 0.32 6.63
CA LEU A 124 0.69 0.97 7.76
C LEU A 124 -0.85 1.07 7.59
N ILE A 125 -1.58 0.76 8.67
CA ILE A 125 -3.05 0.81 8.77
C ILE A 125 -3.56 2.27 8.85
N ASN A 126 -2.68 3.22 9.18
CA ASN A 126 -2.95 4.66 9.19
C ASN A 126 -1.83 5.40 8.46
N PRO A 127 -1.83 5.43 7.11
CA PRO A 127 -0.81 6.15 6.37
C PRO A 127 -1.15 7.64 6.36
N THR A 128 -0.82 8.34 7.45
CA THR A 128 -0.59 9.79 7.42
C THR A 128 0.65 10.05 6.57
N GLY A 129 0.46 10.03 5.25
CA GLY A 129 1.56 10.00 4.30
C GLY A 129 1.09 9.74 2.88
N LEU A 130 -0.11 10.24 2.54
CA LEU A 130 -0.53 10.35 1.17
C LEU A 130 0.26 11.49 0.54
N THR A 131 0.96 11.18 -0.53
CA THR A 131 1.94 12.09 -1.10
C THR A 131 1.32 12.55 -2.39
N GLY A 132 0.48 13.57 -2.29
CA GLY A 132 -0.05 14.36 -3.40
C GLY A 132 -0.77 13.64 -4.55
N VAL A 133 -1.15 14.48 -5.51
CA VAL A 133 -1.71 14.09 -6.81
C VAL A 133 -0.90 14.81 -7.87
N ILE A 134 -0.63 14.14 -8.99
CA ILE A 134 0.11 14.65 -10.13
C ILE A 134 -0.70 14.46 -11.40
N THR A 135 -0.48 15.30 -12.40
CA THR A 135 -1.22 15.27 -13.67
C THR A 135 -0.34 15.50 -14.88
N HIS A 136 -0.65 14.82 -15.98
CA HIS A 136 -0.12 15.16 -17.30
C HIS A 136 -0.80 16.42 -17.88
N THR A 137 -1.93 16.87 -17.33
CA THR A 137 -2.68 18.02 -17.85
C THR A 137 -1.84 19.28 -17.72
N GLY A 138 -1.51 19.91 -18.85
CA GLY A 138 -0.67 21.11 -18.90
C GLY A 138 0.84 20.83 -18.88
N ALA A 139 1.26 19.58 -18.68
CA ALA A 139 2.65 19.17 -18.80
C ALA A 139 3.04 18.96 -20.27
N SER A 140 4.33 19.11 -20.58
CA SER A 140 4.87 18.78 -21.90
C SER A 140 5.25 17.29 -21.99
N GLY A 141 4.98 16.67 -23.14
CA GLY A 141 5.32 15.27 -23.40
C GLY A 141 4.69 14.30 -22.40
N ASN A 142 5.52 13.49 -21.74
CA ASN A 142 5.12 12.53 -20.71
C ASN A 142 5.44 13.03 -19.28
N GLY A 143 5.74 14.33 -19.12
CA GLY A 143 6.03 14.90 -17.80
C GLY A 143 4.77 15.04 -16.95
N PHE A 144 4.98 15.26 -15.65
CA PHE A 144 3.91 15.57 -14.72
C PHE A 144 4.01 17.00 -14.17
N LEU A 145 2.89 17.54 -13.74
CA LEU A 145 2.78 18.69 -12.83
C LEU A 145 2.17 18.21 -11.51
N GLN A 146 2.48 18.91 -10.42
CA GLN A 146 1.82 18.68 -9.14
C GLN A 146 0.45 19.37 -9.14
N CYS A 147 -0.58 18.65 -8.72
CA CYS A 147 -1.90 19.22 -8.52
C CYS A 147 -1.93 20.07 -7.25
N GLU A 148 -2.75 21.12 -7.25
CA GLU A 148 -2.94 21.98 -6.09
C GLU A 148 -3.85 21.30 -5.07
N ALA A 149 -3.56 21.45 -3.77
CA ALA A 149 -4.46 20.96 -2.73
C ALA A 149 -5.75 21.81 -2.70
N SER A 150 -6.90 21.16 -2.52
CA SER A 150 -8.23 21.82 -2.42
C SER A 150 -8.88 21.61 -1.06
#